data_AF-A0A0P9UKS6-F1
#
_entry.id   AF-A0A0P9UKS6-F1
#
_cell.length_a   1.000
_cell.length_b   1.000
_cell.length_c   1.000
_cell.angle_alpha   90.00
_cell.angle_beta   90.00
_cell.angle_gamma   90.00
#
_symmetry.space_group_name_H-M   'P 1'
#
loop_
_entity.id
_entity.type
_entity.pdbx_description
1 polymer ?
#
loop_
_entity_poly.entity_id
_entity_poly.type
_entity_poly.pdbx_seq_one_letter_code
_entity_poly.pdbx_strand_id
1 'polypeptide(L)' 'MVPELTRQYDEAFKNFDVLVLPTMPFVATTLTAADAPIEEYVHSALNMLANTAPFDLTGHPATSIPAGLAEGLT' A
#
# COMPACT_ATOMS: atom_id res chain seq x y z
N MET A 1 -12.74 7.93 12.30
CA MET A 1 -11.45 7.38 11.82
C MET A 1 -11.02 8.06 10.53
N VAL A 2 -11.81 7.99 9.44
CA VAL A 2 -11.47 8.66 8.16
C VAL A 2 -11.18 10.16 8.30
N PRO A 3 -12.01 11.00 8.97
CA PRO A 3 -11.77 12.44 9.00
C PRO A 3 -10.46 12.83 9.70
N GLU A 4 -10.06 12.08 10.73
CA GLU A 4 -8.80 12.33 11.44
C GLU A 4 -7.59 11.92 10.59
N LEU A 5 -7.68 10.82 9.85
CA LEU A 5 -6.62 10.41 8.93
C LEU A 5 -6.44 11.39 7.76
N THR A 6 -7.56 11.85 7.17
CA THR A 6 -7.54 12.91 6.14
C THR A 6 -6.83 14.15 6.68
N ARG A 7 -7.22 14.61 7.88
CA ARG A 7 -6.58 15.77 8.53
C ARG A 7 -5.07 15.58 8.70
N GLN A 8 -4.62 14.39 9.08
CA GLN A 8 -3.18 14.13 9.26
C GLN A 8 -2.39 14.20 7.95
N TYR A 9 -2.94 13.67 6.85
CA TYR A 9 -2.32 13.85 5.52
C TYR A 9 -2.34 15.32 5.08
N ASP A 10 -3.46 16.03 5.28
CA ASP A 10 -3.57 17.46 4.96
C ASP A 10 -2.52 18.30 5.70
N GLU A 11 -2.26 18.01 6.98
CA GLU A 11 -1.21 18.70 7.75
C GLU A 11 0.19 18.43 7.18
N ALA A 12 0.47 17.22 6.68
CA ALA A 12 1.75 16.92 6.04
C ALA A 12 1.90 17.70 4.72
N PHE A 13 0.83 17.79 3.91
CA PHE A 13 0.82 18.54 2.65
C PHE A 13 0.98 20.06 2.82
N LYS A 14 0.85 20.61 4.02
CA LYS A 14 1.24 22.01 4.29
C LYS A 14 2.74 22.25 4.17
N ASN A 15 3.55 21.21 4.35
CA ASN A 15 5.00 21.30 4.38
C ASN A 15 5.69 20.61 3.19
N PHE A 16 4.96 19.76 2.46
CA PHE A 16 5.49 18.97 1.36
C PHE A 16 4.52 18.97 0.17
N ASP A 17 5.03 19.10 -1.05
CA ASP A 17 4.21 19.05 -2.27
C ASP A 17 3.69 17.64 -2.57
N VAL A 18 4.48 16.63 -2.22
CA VAL A 18 4.17 15.21 -2.42
C VAL A 18 4.68 14.38 -1.25
N LEU A 19 4.00 13.25 -0.98
CA LEU A 19 4.46 12.22 -0.05
C LEU A 19 4.90 10.99 -0.84
N VAL A 20 6.10 10.50 -0.58
CA VAL A 20 6.67 9.32 -1.28
C VAL A 20 6.82 8.18 -0.29
N LEU A 21 6.28 7.03 -0.64
CA LEU A 21 6.30 5.81 0.16
C LEU A 21 6.56 4.61 -0.76
N PRO A 22 7.12 3.49 -0.24
CA PRO A 22 7.04 2.22 -0.94
C PRO A 22 5.58 1.85 -1.22
N THR A 23 5.24 1.52 -2.47
CA THR A 23 3.87 1.09 -2.82
C THR A 23 3.55 -0.27 -2.19
N MET A 24 4.52 -1.20 -2.21
CA MET A 24 4.42 -2.54 -1.64
C MET A 24 5.55 -2.74 -0.60
N PRO A 25 5.31 -3.47 0.50
CA PRO A 25 6.32 -3.73 1.52
C PRO A 25 7.29 -4.88 1.16
N PHE A 26 7.02 -5.61 0.08
CA PHE A 26 7.79 -6.74 -0.42
C PHE A 26 7.65 -6.87 -1.94
N VAL A 27 8.52 -7.65 -2.57
CA VAL A 27 8.41 -8.06 -3.99
C VAL A 27 7.35 -9.15 -4.17
N ALA A 28 6.90 -9.39 -5.40
CA ALA A 28 5.88 -10.40 -5.69
C ALA A 28 6.22 -11.77 -5.06
N THR A 29 5.30 -12.28 -4.25
CA THR A 29 5.44 -13.58 -3.59
C THR A 29 4.90 -14.72 -4.45
N THR A 30 5.20 -15.97 -4.08
CA THR A 30 4.57 -17.14 -4.68
C THR A 30 3.06 -17.12 -4.47
N LEU A 31 2.32 -17.71 -5.42
CA LEU A 31 0.88 -17.86 -5.30
C LEU A 31 0.53 -18.76 -4.12
N THR A 32 -0.46 -18.34 -3.35
CA THR A 32 -1.10 -19.15 -2.31
C THR A 32 -1.75 -20.38 -2.94
N ALA A 33 -1.65 -21.53 -2.28
CA ALA A 33 -2.23 -22.79 -2.77
C ALA A 33 -3.77 -22.67 -2.89
N ALA A 34 -4.35 -23.36 -3.87
CA ALA A 34 -5.78 -23.29 -4.15
C ALA A 34 -6.65 -23.85 -3.01
N ASP A 35 -6.11 -24.76 -2.21
CA ASP A 35 -6.72 -25.41 -1.05
C ASP A 35 -6.15 -24.89 0.29
N ALA A 36 -5.45 -23.75 0.27
CA ALA A 36 -4.90 -23.14 1.47
C ALA A 36 -6.01 -22.81 2.49
N PRO A 37 -5.70 -22.87 3.81
CA PRO A 37 -6.59 -22.39 4.84
C PRO A 37 -7.01 -20.94 4.59
N ILE A 38 -8.23 -20.58 5.01
CA ILE A 38 -8.77 -19.24 4.78
C ILE A 38 -7.92 -18.15 5.43
N GLU A 39 -7.30 -18.44 6.57
CA GLU A 39 -6.42 -17.51 7.27
C GLU A 39 -5.18 -17.16 6.44
N GLU A 40 -4.59 -18.15 5.77
CA GLU A 40 -3.43 -17.95 4.87
C GLU A 40 -3.84 -17.18 3.62
N TYR A 41 -4.98 -17.56 3.02
CA TYR A 41 -5.54 -16.85 1.87
C TYR A 41 -5.78 -15.37 2.19
N VAL A 42 -6.50 -15.08 3.28
CA VAL A 42 -6.80 -13.70 3.71
C VAL A 42 -5.52 -12.93 4.02
N HIS A 43 -4.54 -13.56 4.68
CA HIS A 43 -3.26 -12.91 4.95
C HIS A 43 -2.56 -12.50 3.65
N SER A 44 -2.36 -13.45 2.73
CA SER A 44 -1.70 -13.19 1.45
C SER A 44 -2.44 -12.19 0.57
N ALA A 45 -3.78 -12.09 0.71
CA ALA A 45 -4.61 -11.20 -0.10
C ALA A 45 -4.64 -9.75 0.40
N LEU A 46 -4.30 -9.48 1.67
CA LEU A 46 -4.48 -8.16 2.29
C LEU A 46 -3.21 -7.58 2.92
N ASN A 47 -2.15 -8.36 3.11
CA ASN A 47 -0.92 -7.94 3.79
C ASN A 47 -0.11 -6.85 3.05
N MET A 48 -0.49 -6.50 1.82
CA MET A 48 0.18 -5.47 1.02
C MET A 48 -0.46 -4.08 1.09
N LEU A 49 -1.66 -3.95 1.67
CA LEU A 49 -2.52 -2.76 1.51
C LEU A 49 -2.17 -1.57 2.42
N ALA A 50 -1.18 -1.72 3.32
CA ALA A 50 -0.91 -0.76 4.39
C ALA A 50 -0.66 0.67 3.89
N ASN A 51 0.01 0.83 2.75
CA ASN A 51 0.33 2.15 2.18
C ASN A 51 -0.63 2.61 1.08
N THR A 52 -1.48 1.72 0.52
CA THR A 52 -2.39 2.07 -0.58
C THR A 52 -3.80 2.38 -0.09
N ALA A 53 -4.37 1.52 0.75
CA ALA A 53 -5.73 1.66 1.27
C ALA A 53 -6.00 3.00 1.98
N PRO A 54 -5.05 3.62 2.73
CA PRO A 54 -5.25 4.94 3.30
C PRO A 54 -5.57 6.03 2.25
N PHE A 55 -4.98 5.96 1.06
CA PHE A 55 -5.20 6.96 0.00
C PHE A 55 -6.55 6.76 -0.68
N ASP A 56 -7.00 5.51 -0.88
CA ASP A 56 -8.37 5.23 -1.34
C ASP A 56 -9.42 5.77 -0.35
N LEU A 57 -9.18 5.57 0.95
CA LEU A 57 -10.10 5.97 2.01
C LEU A 57 -10.20 7.49 2.18
N THR A 58 -9.08 8.19 2.04
CA THR A 58 -9.01 9.65 2.23
C THR A 58 -9.27 10.43 0.94
N GLY A 59 -9.19 9.78 -0.22
CA GLY A 59 -9.46 10.38 -1.53
C GLY A 59 -8.32 11.23 -2.09
N HIS A 60 -7.14 11.22 -1.46
CA HIS A 60 -5.97 11.91 -1.97
C HIS A 60 -5.45 11.24 -3.25
N PRO A 61 -4.97 12.01 -4.25
CA PRO A 61 -4.40 11.44 -5.45
C PRO A 61 -3.12 10.65 -5.13
N ALA A 62 -3.02 9.44 -5.68
CA ALA A 62 -1.84 8.59 -5.54
C ALA A 62 -1.46 7.99 -6.90
N THR A 63 -0.15 7.85 -7.16
CA THR A 63 0.38 7.19 -8.34
C THR A 63 1.55 6.30 -7.94
N SER A 64 1.74 5.20 -8.65
CA SER A 64 2.85 4.28 -8.44
C SER A 64 3.73 4.26 -9.69
N ILE A 65 5.04 4.33 -9.47
CA ILE A 65 6.06 4.28 -10.53
C ILE A 65 7.04 3.13 -10.23
N PRO A 66 7.52 2.38 -11.23
CA PRO A 66 8.59 1.41 -11.03
C PRO A 66 9.85 2.10 -10.50
N ALA A 67 10.26 1.76 -9.27
CA ALA A 67 11.38 2.40 -8.59
C ALA A 67 12.73 1.69 -8.79
N GLY A 68 12.72 0.46 -9.32
CA GLY A 68 13.90 -0.36 -9.55
C GLY A 68 13.56 -1.84 -9.64
N LEU A 69 14.59 -2.69 -9.56
CA LEU A 69 14.44 -4.13 -9.42
C LEU A 69 14.98 -4.58 -8.06
N ALA A 70 14.25 -5.47 -7.40
CA ALA A 70 14.71 -6.23 -6.24
C ALA A 70 14.49 -7.71 -6.53
N GLU A 71 15.50 -8.55 -6.33
CA GLU A 71 15.43 -10.00 -6.62
C GLU A 71 15.02 -10.33 -8.07
N GLY A 72 15.28 -9.41 -9.01
CA GLY A 72 14.86 -9.54 -10.42
C GLY A 72 13.40 -9.20 -10.69
N LEU A 73 12.68 -8.70 -9.69
CA LEU A 73 11.27 -8.30 -9.74
C LEU A 73 11.15 -6.78 -9.64
N THR A 74 10.19 -6.21 -10.37
CA THR A 74 9.83 -4.77 -10.34
C THR A 74 8.89 -4.46 -9.19
#